data_AF-A0A9D8KTQ8-F1
#
_entry.id   AF-A0A9D8KTQ8-F1
#
_cell.length_a   1.000
_cell.length_b   1.000
_cell.length_c   1.000
_cell.angle_alpha   90.00
_cell.angle_beta   90.00
_cell.angle_gamma   90.00
#
_symmetry.space_group_name_H-M   'P 1'
#
loop_
_entity.id
_entity.type
_entity.pdbx_description
1 polymer ?
#
loop_
_entity_poly.entity_id
_entity_poly.type
_entity_poly.pdbx_seq_one_letter_code
_entity_poly.pdbx_strand_id
1 'polypeptide(L)'
;MAEKGQHEPLPVAWQRLREFVHRRLPAENFDDPATLDGLIAHSGGHPRDLLRLVNLCFQEIDQGPISGQVAATAARRLTNEYRRLVQPDDFALLARIDRAGTDYAPVTEQTRRLLYDLALLEYNSYWWQSHPAVRALDGYCAEQSRLALSADELSRS
;
A
#
# COMPACT_ATOMS: atom_id res chain seq x y z
N MET A 1 -18.98 11.06 7.47
CA MET A 1 -17.68 10.45 7.81
C MET A 1 -16.96 10.23 6.49
N ALA A 2 -15.72 10.70 6.34
CA ALA A 2 -15.02 10.64 5.07
C ALA A 2 -14.65 9.19 4.71
N GLU A 3 -14.79 8.82 3.44
CA GLU A 3 -14.47 7.46 2.96
C GLU A 3 -12.96 7.19 3.04
N LYS A 4 -12.59 5.94 3.32
CA LYS A 4 -11.20 5.49 3.31
C LYS A 4 -10.60 5.75 1.93
N GLY A 5 -9.50 6.51 1.85
CA GLY A 5 -8.80 6.81 0.60
C GLY A 5 -9.22 8.08 -0.14
N GLN A 6 -10.20 8.85 0.35
CA GLN A 6 -10.57 10.17 -0.21
C GLN A 6 -9.94 11.36 0.53
N HIS A 7 -8.84 11.12 1.26
CA HIS A 7 -8.17 12.17 2.01
C HIS A 7 -7.05 12.77 1.17
N GLU A 8 -7.00 14.11 1.12
CA GLU A 8 -5.85 14.82 0.59
C GLU A 8 -4.58 14.38 1.34
N PRO A 9 -3.45 14.18 0.65
CA PRO A 9 -2.19 13.81 1.30
C PRO A 9 -1.89 14.75 2.45
N LEU A 10 -1.75 14.22 3.68
CA LEU A 10 -1.39 15.03 4.83
C LEU A 10 0.07 15.49 4.68
N PRO A 11 0.37 16.77 4.38
CA PRO A 11 1.71 17.16 3.92
C PRO A 11 2.81 16.90 4.96
N VAL A 12 2.47 17.06 6.24
CA VAL A 12 3.40 16.77 7.35
C VAL A 12 3.79 15.29 7.41
N ALA A 13 2.88 14.36 7.12
CA ALA A 13 3.19 12.93 7.15
C ALA A 13 4.19 12.55 6.04
N TRP A 14 3.98 13.09 4.84
CA TRP A 14 4.89 12.91 3.71
C TRP A 14 6.27 13.49 3.99
N GLN A 15 6.33 14.70 4.54
CA GLN A 15 7.59 15.31 4.96
C GLN A 15 8.35 14.43 5.95
N ARG A 16 7.67 13.84 6.95
CA ARG A 16 8.30 12.95 7.94
C ARG A 16 8.89 11.70 7.30
N LEU A 17 8.22 11.10 6.31
CA LEU A 17 8.72 9.94 5.60
C LEU A 17 9.93 10.28 4.70
N ARG A 18 9.92 11.45 4.05
CA ARG A 18 11.10 11.96 3.32
C ARG A 18 12.29 12.17 4.26
N GLU A 19 12.07 12.87 5.38
CA GLU A 19 13.09 13.09 6.41
C GLU A 19 13.65 11.76 6.95
N PHE A 20 12.79 10.77 7.16
CA PHE A 20 13.17 9.45 7.63
C PHE A 20 14.16 8.76 6.67
N VAL A 21 13.92 8.81 5.36
CA VAL A 21 14.83 8.25 4.35
C VAL A 21 16.11 9.07 4.25
N HIS A 22 16.01 10.40 4.20
CA HIS A 22 17.15 11.29 4.04
C HIS A 22 18.13 11.32 5.22
N ARG A 23 17.75 10.79 6.39
CA ARG A 23 18.68 10.55 7.49
C ARG A 23 19.77 9.53 7.17
N ARG A 24 19.57 8.68 6.17
CA ARG A 24 20.54 7.64 5.76
C ARG A 24 20.88 7.67 4.28
N LEU A 25 20.00 8.23 3.47
CA LEU A 25 20.17 8.26 2.02
C LEU A 25 19.98 9.70 1.49
N PRO A 26 21.08 10.42 1.18
CA PRO A 26 21.03 11.77 0.63
C PRO A 26 20.08 11.91 -0.58
N ALA A 27 19.53 13.12 -0.78
CA ALA A 27 18.56 13.36 -1.86
C ALA A 27 19.14 13.11 -3.26
N GLU A 28 20.45 13.32 -3.43
CA GLU A 28 21.22 13.05 -4.65
C GLU A 28 21.30 11.55 -5.04
N ASN A 29 20.89 10.64 -4.15
CA ASN A 29 20.72 9.23 -4.49
C ASN A 29 19.40 8.93 -5.22
N PHE A 30 18.57 9.94 -5.47
CA PHE A 30 17.36 9.86 -6.28
C PHE A 30 17.51 10.79 -7.49
N ASP A 31 17.03 10.36 -8.65
CA ASP A 31 17.08 11.18 -9.87
C ASP A 31 16.14 12.38 -9.82
N ASP A 32 14.99 12.20 -9.16
CA ASP A 32 13.92 13.17 -8.98
C ASP A 32 13.32 13.00 -7.57
N PRO A 33 13.02 14.08 -6.82
CA PRO A 33 12.25 13.99 -5.57
C PRO A 33 10.95 13.17 -5.67
N ALA A 34 10.29 13.18 -6.84
CA ALA A 34 9.09 12.40 -7.11
C ALA A 34 9.34 10.88 -7.06
N THR A 35 10.57 10.42 -7.29
CA THR A 35 10.93 9.00 -7.18
C THR A 35 10.78 8.50 -5.75
N LEU A 36 11.23 9.28 -4.76
CA LEU A 36 11.03 8.96 -3.35
C LEU A 36 9.55 9.02 -2.96
N ASP A 37 8.80 10.00 -3.47
CA ASP A 37 7.36 10.09 -3.25
C ASP A 37 6.61 8.88 -3.79
N GLY A 38 7.04 8.36 -4.94
CA GLY A 38 6.55 7.09 -5.48
C GLY A 38 6.77 5.94 -4.50
N LEU A 39 7.98 5.80 -3.94
CA LEU A 39 8.26 4.73 -2.96
C LEU A 39 7.42 4.87 -1.68
N ILE A 40 7.24 6.10 -1.19
CA ILE A 40 6.39 6.41 -0.05
C ILE A 40 4.94 5.96 -0.33
N ALA A 41 4.39 6.32 -1.48
CA ALA A 41 3.04 5.91 -1.88
C ALA A 41 2.90 4.38 -1.93
N HIS A 42 3.86 3.68 -2.53
CA HIS A 42 3.82 2.21 -2.67
C HIS A 42 3.98 1.45 -1.35
N SER A 43 4.62 2.06 -0.35
CA SER A 43 4.76 1.50 1.00
C SER A 43 3.49 1.59 1.86
N GLY A 44 2.48 2.33 1.41
CA GLY A 44 1.33 2.69 2.26
C GLY A 44 1.71 3.56 3.46
N GLY A 45 2.83 4.28 3.38
CA GLY A 45 3.37 5.04 4.51
C GLY A 45 3.93 4.17 5.65
N HIS A 46 4.06 2.85 5.45
CA HIS A 46 4.59 1.94 6.45
C HIS A 46 6.13 1.92 6.42
N PRO A 47 6.84 2.34 7.50
CA PRO A 47 8.30 2.49 7.46
C PRO A 47 9.06 1.21 7.11
N ARG A 48 8.55 0.03 7.51
CA ARG A 48 9.19 -1.26 7.20
C ARG A 48 9.21 -1.51 5.68
N ASP A 49 8.08 -1.29 5.02
CA ASP A 49 7.98 -1.53 3.58
C ASP A 49 8.61 -0.40 2.77
N LEU A 50 8.65 0.83 3.29
CA LEU A 50 9.44 1.91 2.69
C LEU A 50 10.93 1.54 2.65
N LEU A 51 11.50 1.07 3.77
CA LEU A 51 12.89 0.60 3.79
C LEU A 51 13.11 -0.63 2.90
N ARG A 52 12.14 -1.54 2.85
CA ARG A 52 12.18 -2.72 1.95
C ARG A 52 12.22 -2.29 0.49
N LEU A 53 11.38 -1.34 0.08
CA LEU A 53 11.36 -0.79 -1.27
C LEU A 53 12.68 -0.11 -1.63
N VAL A 54 13.24 0.70 -0.73
CA VAL A 54 14.57 1.31 -0.93
C VAL A 54 15.65 0.23 -1.11
N ASN A 55 15.61 -0.85 -0.31
CA ASN A 55 16.54 -1.96 -0.45
C ASN A 55 16.35 -2.71 -1.79
N LEU A 56 15.11 -2.91 -2.24
CA LEU A 56 14.82 -3.50 -3.55
C LEU A 56 15.33 -2.62 -4.70
N CYS A 57 15.28 -1.28 -4.56
CA CYS A 57 15.91 -0.38 -5.52
C CYS A 57 17.42 -0.60 -5.60
N PHE A 58 18.10 -0.76 -4.46
CA PHE A 58 19.54 -1.05 -4.45
C PHE A 58 19.92 -2.40 -5.06
N GLN A 59 19.01 -3.38 -5.03
CA GLN A 59 19.23 -4.67 -5.69
C GLN A 59 18.99 -4.63 -7.20
N GLU A 60 18.27 -3.61 -7.68
CA GLU A 60 17.90 -3.44 -9.08
C GLU A 60 18.82 -2.45 -9.81
N ILE A 61 19.32 -1.44 -9.09
CA ILE A 61 20.18 -0.42 -9.66
C ILE A 61 21.58 -0.98 -9.97
N ASP A 62 22.09 -0.66 -11.15
CA ASP A 62 23.47 -0.97 -11.53
C ASP A 62 24.41 0.19 -11.16
N GLN A 63 24.06 1.41 -11.58
CA GLN A 63 24.85 2.62 -11.34
C GLN A 63 23.97 3.86 -11.26
N GLY A 64 24.49 4.91 -10.61
CA GLY A 64 23.84 6.23 -10.52
C GLY A 64 22.78 6.34 -9.42
N PRO A 65 21.91 7.36 -9.48
CA PRO A 65 20.81 7.52 -8.55
C PRO A 65 19.65 6.56 -8.85
N ILE A 66 18.85 6.25 -7.82
CA ILE A 66 17.61 5.49 -7.96
C ILE A 66 16.68 6.26 -8.88
N SER A 67 16.36 5.65 -10.02
CA SER A 67 15.46 6.23 -10.99
C SER A 67 14.00 5.85 -10.75
N GLY A 68 13.08 6.63 -11.33
CA GLY A 68 11.66 6.27 -11.34
C GLY A 68 11.40 4.86 -11.91
N GLN A 69 12.19 4.42 -12.90
CA GLN A 69 12.08 3.07 -13.46
C GLN A 69 12.55 1.99 -12.49
N VAL A 70 13.67 2.22 -11.78
CA VAL A 70 14.16 1.33 -10.73
C VAL A 70 13.13 1.21 -9.61
N ALA A 71 12.57 2.33 -9.16
CA ALA A 71 11.51 2.38 -8.17
C ALA A 71 10.25 1.60 -8.60
N ALA A 72 9.83 1.75 -9.87
CA ALA A 72 8.71 0.99 -10.42
C ALA A 72 9.00 -0.53 -10.46
N THR A 73 10.23 -0.94 -10.80
CA THR A 73 10.62 -2.36 -10.73
C THR A 73 10.59 -2.88 -9.29
N ALA A 74 11.13 -2.13 -8.33
CA ALA A 74 11.08 -2.47 -6.91
C ALA A 74 9.64 -2.64 -6.41
N ALA A 75 8.74 -1.72 -6.78
CA ALA A 75 7.31 -1.82 -6.46
C ALA A 75 6.67 -3.08 -7.04
N ARG A 76 6.95 -3.41 -8.31
CA ARG A 76 6.46 -4.67 -8.93
C ARG A 76 6.98 -5.91 -8.20
N ARG A 77 8.25 -5.91 -7.79
CA ARG A 77 8.81 -7.02 -6.98
C ARG A 77 8.07 -7.18 -5.66
N LEU A 78 7.84 -6.08 -4.93
CA LEU A 78 7.06 -6.10 -3.69
C LEU A 78 5.64 -6.64 -3.92
N THR A 79 4.94 -6.20 -4.96
CA THR A 79 3.61 -6.73 -5.33
C THR A 79 3.65 -8.24 -5.60
N ASN A 80 4.68 -8.72 -6.30
CA ASN A 80 4.83 -10.15 -6.57
C ASN A 80 5.09 -10.97 -5.30
N GLU A 81 5.75 -10.40 -4.30
CA GLU A 81 5.95 -11.02 -2.99
C GLU A 81 4.61 -11.12 -2.24
N TYR A 82 3.84 -10.04 -2.19
CA TYR A 82 2.49 -10.04 -1.60
C TYR A 82 1.54 -11.01 -2.29
N ARG A 83 1.63 -11.18 -3.62
CA ARG A 83 0.84 -12.19 -4.36
C ARG A 83 1.02 -13.61 -3.79
N ARG A 84 2.18 -13.92 -3.21
CA ARG A 84 2.47 -15.25 -2.64
C ARG A 84 1.97 -15.41 -1.20
N LEU A 85 1.65 -14.31 -0.52
CA LEU A 85 1.18 -14.29 0.87
C LEU A 85 -0.35 -14.23 0.97
N VAL A 86 -0.99 -13.52 0.05
CA VAL A 86 -2.44 -13.31 0.05
C VAL A 86 -3.15 -14.53 -0.54
N GLN A 87 -4.09 -15.09 0.22
CA GLN A 87 -4.91 -16.22 -0.21
C GLN A 87 -6.13 -15.74 -1.01
N PRO A 88 -6.73 -16.55 -1.90
CA PRO A 88 -7.89 -16.14 -2.68
C PRO A 88 -9.04 -15.57 -1.83
N ASP A 89 -9.34 -16.21 -0.69
CA ASP A 89 -10.43 -15.78 0.21
C ASP A 89 -10.12 -14.48 0.98
N ASP A 90 -8.86 -14.03 0.99
CA ASP A 90 -8.47 -12.77 1.61
C ASP A 90 -8.95 -11.56 0.81
N PHE A 91 -9.00 -11.66 -0.53
CA PHE A 91 -9.34 -10.52 -1.38
C PHE A 91 -10.73 -9.97 -1.09
N ALA A 92 -11.72 -10.85 -0.89
CA ALA A 92 -13.08 -10.43 -0.55
C ALA A 92 -13.16 -9.75 0.82
N LEU A 93 -12.34 -10.17 1.79
CA LEU A 93 -12.27 -9.53 3.11
C LEU A 93 -11.59 -8.16 3.01
N LEU A 94 -10.44 -8.07 2.35
CA LEU A 94 -9.67 -6.84 2.15
C LEU A 94 -10.49 -5.77 1.42
N ALA A 95 -11.17 -6.14 0.33
CA ALA A 95 -12.02 -5.21 -0.42
C ALA A 95 -13.21 -4.70 0.43
N ARG A 96 -13.81 -5.56 1.27
CA ARG A 96 -14.84 -5.13 2.23
C ARG A 96 -14.29 -4.16 3.27
N ILE A 97 -13.10 -4.44 3.83
CA ILE A 97 -12.47 -3.55 4.82
C ILE A 97 -12.22 -2.16 4.23
N ASP A 98 -11.75 -2.10 2.99
CA ASP A 98 -11.43 -0.85 2.31
C ASP A 98 -12.67 -0.04 1.92
N ARG A 99 -13.81 -0.69 1.62
CA ARG A 99 -15.10 -0.01 1.33
C ARG A 99 -15.90 0.34 2.57
N ALA A 100 -15.68 -0.36 3.68
CA ALA A 100 -16.39 -0.10 4.91
C ALA A 100 -15.93 1.22 5.57
N GLY A 101 -16.75 1.74 6.49
CA GLY A 101 -16.41 2.92 7.28
C GLY A 101 -15.12 2.75 8.09
N THR A 102 -14.60 3.86 8.61
CA THR A 102 -13.36 3.92 9.41
C THR A 102 -13.37 3.04 10.65
N ASP A 103 -14.54 2.62 11.11
CA ASP A 103 -14.71 1.87 12.36
C ASP A 103 -14.82 0.36 12.13
N TYR A 104 -14.73 -0.09 10.87
CA TYR A 104 -14.77 -1.50 10.51
C TYR A 104 -13.37 -2.12 10.55
N ALA A 105 -13.07 -2.75 11.69
CA ALA A 105 -11.84 -3.48 11.98
C ALA A 105 -12.19 -4.89 12.52
N PRO A 106 -12.60 -5.84 11.66
CA PRO A 106 -13.05 -7.15 12.11
C PRO A 106 -11.86 -7.97 12.63
N VAL A 107 -11.80 -8.17 13.95
CA VAL A 107 -10.72 -8.94 14.59
C VAL A 107 -11.00 -10.44 14.45
N THR A 108 -10.36 -11.08 13.49
CA THR A 108 -10.45 -12.52 13.20
C THR A 108 -9.04 -13.08 13.05
N GLU A 109 -8.90 -14.42 13.01
CA GLU A 109 -7.59 -15.02 12.74
C GLU A 109 -7.05 -14.65 11.36
N GLN A 110 -7.94 -14.51 10.38
CA GLN A 110 -7.60 -14.07 9.03
C GLN A 110 -7.03 -12.64 9.03
N THR A 111 -7.66 -11.69 9.73
CA THR A 111 -7.14 -10.31 9.79
C THR A 111 -5.86 -10.21 10.61
N ARG A 112 -5.70 -11.00 11.68
CA ARG A 112 -4.42 -11.06 12.42
C ARG A 112 -3.27 -11.54 11.54
N ARG A 113 -3.48 -12.59 10.74
CA ARG A 113 -2.48 -13.05 9.76
C ARG A 113 -2.17 -11.95 8.74
N LEU A 114 -3.19 -11.32 8.15
CA LEU A 114 -2.99 -10.27 7.15
C LEU A 114 -2.26 -9.03 7.71
N LEU A 115 -2.50 -8.67 8.98
CA LEU A 115 -1.78 -7.61 9.69
C LEU A 115 -0.33 -8.00 9.95
N TYR A 116 -0.09 -9.24 10.38
CA TYR A 116 1.26 -9.76 10.60
C TYR A 116 2.09 -9.77 9.31
N ASP A 117 1.48 -10.20 8.20
CA ASP A 117 2.07 -10.25 6.87
C ASP A 117 2.17 -8.87 6.19
N LEU A 118 1.61 -7.81 6.81
CA LEU A 118 1.48 -6.45 6.28
C LEU A 118 0.65 -6.33 4.99
N ALA A 119 -0.08 -7.38 4.61
CA ALA A 119 -1.06 -7.31 3.53
C ALA A 119 -2.24 -6.39 3.88
N LEU A 120 -2.53 -6.27 5.19
CA LEU A 120 -3.42 -5.29 5.79
C LEU A 120 -2.60 -4.36 6.69
N LEU A 121 -2.79 -3.05 6.57
CA LEU A 121 -2.11 -2.03 7.36
C LEU A 121 -3.06 -1.45 8.41
N GLU A 122 -2.57 -1.35 9.64
CA GLU A 122 -3.25 -0.69 10.75
C GLU A 122 -2.57 0.65 11.05
N TYR A 123 -3.29 1.76 10.84
CA TYR A 123 -2.78 3.11 11.15
C TYR A 123 -3.16 3.55 12.56
N ASN A 124 -4.30 3.07 13.04
CA ASN A 124 -4.76 3.17 14.43
C ASN A 124 -5.76 2.03 14.71
N SER A 125 -6.24 1.92 15.94
CA SER A 125 -7.09 0.81 16.43
C SER A 125 -8.36 0.52 15.62
N TYR A 126 -8.78 1.41 14.72
CA TYR A 126 -9.99 1.26 13.92
C TYR A 126 -9.73 1.47 12.42
N TRP A 127 -8.75 2.30 12.06
CA TRP A 127 -8.43 2.60 10.67
C TRP A 127 -7.45 1.59 10.08
N TRP A 128 -8.03 0.59 9.42
CA TRP A 128 -7.29 -0.38 8.62
C TRP A 128 -7.49 -0.15 7.12
N GLN A 129 -6.45 -0.44 6.34
CA GLN A 129 -6.49 -0.40 4.88
C GLN A 129 -5.55 -1.44 4.27
N SER A 130 -5.98 -2.04 3.17
CA SER A 130 -5.17 -2.98 2.39
C SER A 130 -3.91 -2.31 1.87
N HIS A 131 -2.77 -3.01 1.94
CA HIS A 131 -1.49 -2.47 1.46
C HIS A 131 -1.57 -2.10 -0.04
N PRO A 132 -0.98 -0.98 -0.51
CA PRO A 132 -1.07 -0.57 -1.92
C PRO A 132 -0.65 -1.64 -2.92
N ALA A 133 0.43 -2.38 -2.62
CA ALA A 133 0.87 -3.52 -3.41
C ALA A 133 -0.19 -4.64 -3.53
N VAL A 134 -0.98 -4.89 -2.48
CA VAL A 134 -2.08 -5.87 -2.52
C VAL A 134 -3.25 -5.33 -3.33
N ARG A 135 -3.54 -4.03 -3.23
CA ARG A 135 -4.59 -3.36 -4.01
C ARG A 135 -4.32 -3.37 -5.53
N ALA A 136 -3.08 -3.59 -5.93
CA ALA A 136 -2.67 -3.73 -7.33
C ALA A 136 -2.80 -5.18 -7.86
N LEU A 137 -3.19 -6.15 -7.03
CA LEU A 137 -3.37 -7.55 -7.45
C LEU A 137 -4.72 -7.75 -8.13
N ASP A 138 -4.74 -8.57 -9.19
CA ASP A 138 -5.94 -8.85 -9.98
C ASP A 138 -7.10 -9.40 -9.13
N GLY A 139 -6.80 -10.27 -8.17
CA GLY A 139 -7.80 -10.82 -7.24
C GLY A 139 -8.49 -9.75 -6.40
N TYR A 140 -7.74 -8.72 -5.96
CA TYR A 140 -8.31 -7.58 -5.25
C TYR A 140 -9.16 -6.71 -6.19
N CYS A 141 -8.65 -6.39 -7.38
CA CYS A 141 -9.35 -5.58 -8.37
C CYS A 141 -10.69 -6.21 -8.80
N ALA A 142 -10.72 -7.53 -8.96
CA ALA A 142 -11.94 -8.28 -9.26
C ALA A 142 -12.99 -8.13 -8.14
N GLU A 143 -12.57 -8.26 -6.88
CA GLU A 143 -13.46 -8.10 -5.72
C GLU A 143 -13.98 -6.67 -5.56
N GLN A 144 -13.14 -5.66 -5.80
CA GLN A 144 -13.59 -4.26 -5.82
C GLN A 144 -14.66 -4.01 -6.89
N SER A 145 -14.47 -4.56 -8.08
CA SER A 145 -15.43 -4.45 -9.19
C SER A 145 -16.75 -5.14 -8.86
N ARG A 146 -16.70 -6.34 -8.26
CA ARG A 146 -17.87 -7.09 -7.81
C ARG A 146 -18.68 -6.32 -6.77
N LEU A 147 -18.02 -5.71 -5.79
CA LEU A 147 -18.68 -4.91 -4.77
C LEU A 147 -19.31 -3.64 -5.34
N ALA A 148 -18.67 -2.99 -6.31
CA ALA A 148 -19.22 -1.82 -6.98
C ALA A 148 -20.53 -2.16 -7.73
N LEU A 149 -20.55 -3.26 -8.49
CA LEU A 149 -21.76 -3.71 -9.19
C LEU A 149 -22.92 -4.01 -8.23
N SER A 150 -22.64 -4.69 -7.12
CA SER A 150 -23.69 -5.01 -6.12
C SER A 150 -24.31 -3.77 -5.46
N ALA A 151 -23.52 -2.70 -5.28
CA ALA A 151 -24.01 -1.44 -4.71
C ALA A 151 -24.93 -0.70 -5.70
N ASP A 152 -24.60 -0.73 -6.98
CA ASP A 152 -25.40 -0.11 -8.04
C ASP A 152 -26.76 -0.82 -8.23
N GLU A 153 -26.80 -2.15 -8.12
CA GLU A 153 -28.04 -2.94 -8.20
C GLU A 153 -28.99 -2.65 -7.03
N LEU A 154 -28.45 -2.52 -5.82
CA LEU A 154 -29.21 -2.16 -4.61
C LEU A 154 -29.75 -0.72 -4.65
N SER A 155 -29.06 0.19 -5.35
CA SER A 155 -29.51 1.58 -5.52
C SER A 155 -30.63 1.73 -6.56
N ARG A 156 -30.78 0.75 -7.46
CA ARG A 156 -31.80 0.75 -8.53
C ARG A 156 -33.09 0.00 -8.18
N SER A 157 -33.13 -0.67 -7.02
CA SER A 157 -34.29 -1.43 -6.52
C SER A 157 -35.03 -0.64 -5.44
#